data_AF-A0A7C5D063-F1
#
_entry.id   AF-A0A7C5D063-F1
#
_cell.length_a   1.000
_cell.length_b   1.000
_cell.length_c   1.000
_cell.angle_alpha   90.00
_cell.angle_beta   90.00
_cell.angle_gamma   90.00
#
_symmetry.space_group_name_H-M   'P 1'
#
loop_
_entity.id
_entity.type
_entity.pdbx_description
1 polymer ?
#
loop_
_entity_poly.entity_id
_entity_poly.type
_entity_poly.pdbx_seq_one_letter_code
_entity_poly.pdbx_strand_id
1 'polypeptide(L)'
;MAEQQVKDSWDRESGLPDDFDFHITDASFGYRQEYMDGEVPLLIWQGESPDEDVESIIWPCGQGWEVVKGGAEVEHPKRTRFVKTSMMGKLINRVVNELGVDMRSRGKATEAGVWKGLGFHMKREEIEYGSGILEDRGGKTTHLMPVAVLEKAAKVKPRTAAEAVEAKTEKPSSEAVEKKLALLAKKLTREDFQKKAMDMPEVVENDDLLARVLDDGADGFWAQHHQE
;
A
#
# COMPACT_ATOMS: atom_id res chain seq x y z
N MET A 1 36.00 1.40 -19.14
CA MET A 1 34.92 2.40 -19.08
C MET A 1 34.01 2.31 -20.31
N ALA A 2 34.52 2.36 -21.55
CA ALA A 2 33.68 2.26 -22.76
C ALA A 2 33.07 0.87 -23.01
N GLU A 3 33.76 -0.22 -22.66
CA GLU A 3 33.24 -1.59 -22.85
C GLU A 3 32.08 -1.95 -21.91
N GLN A 4 31.98 -1.28 -20.75
CA GLN A 4 30.89 -1.48 -19.80
C GLN A 4 29.60 -0.85 -20.34
N GLN A 5 29.67 0.40 -20.80
CA GLN A 5 28.54 1.13 -21.40
C GLN A 5 27.96 0.45 -22.64
N VAL A 6 28.81 -0.17 -23.48
CA VAL A 6 28.32 -0.92 -24.65
C VAL A 6 27.57 -2.17 -24.20
N LYS A 7 28.02 -2.85 -23.14
CA LYS A 7 27.34 -4.03 -22.59
C LYS A 7 25.99 -3.66 -21.97
N ASP A 8 25.97 -2.58 -21.18
CA ASP A 8 24.76 -2.05 -20.55
C ASP A 8 23.70 -1.60 -21.58
N SER A 9 24.11 -1.17 -22.78
CA SER A 9 23.17 -0.75 -23.85
C SER A 9 22.33 -1.88 -24.47
N TRP A 10 22.70 -3.15 -24.21
CA TRP A 10 21.93 -4.33 -24.62
C TRP A 10 21.10 -4.92 -23.47
N ASP A 11 21.30 -4.44 -22.24
CA ASP A 11 20.53 -4.86 -21.09
C ASP A 11 19.20 -4.10 -21.05
N ARG A 12 18.11 -4.87 -20.88
CA ARG A 12 16.76 -4.32 -20.84
C ARG A 12 16.48 -3.87 -19.41
N GLU A 13 16.39 -2.57 -19.20
CA GLU A 13 15.92 -2.00 -17.94
C GLU A 13 14.46 -2.41 -17.71
N SER A 14 14.15 -2.94 -16.52
CA SER A 14 12.82 -3.51 -16.27
C SER A 14 11.70 -2.45 -16.21
N GLY A 15 12.07 -1.17 -16.07
CA GLY A 15 11.16 -0.04 -15.89
C GLY A 15 10.30 -0.13 -14.62
N LEU A 16 10.57 -1.11 -13.75
CA LEU A 16 9.87 -1.29 -12.50
C LEU A 16 10.74 -0.77 -11.36
N PRO A 17 10.14 -0.12 -10.35
CA PRO A 17 10.85 0.33 -9.15
C PRO A 17 11.65 -0.81 -8.54
N ASP A 18 12.95 -0.57 -8.37
CA ASP A 18 13.92 -1.56 -7.91
C ASP A 18 14.68 -1.10 -6.66
N ASP A 19 14.62 0.18 -6.31
CA ASP A 19 15.31 0.79 -5.17
C ASP A 19 14.53 2.04 -4.69
N PHE A 20 13.76 1.93 -3.60
CA PHE A 20 12.91 3.04 -3.11
C PHE A 20 12.50 2.89 -1.64
N ASP A 21 12.06 3.99 -1.03
CA ASP A 21 11.53 4.00 0.33
C ASP A 21 10.03 3.70 0.36
N PHE A 22 9.57 2.81 1.23
CA PHE A 22 8.16 2.44 1.34
C PHE A 22 7.66 2.52 2.80
N HIS A 23 6.59 3.28 3.01
CA HIS A 23 5.95 3.42 4.32
C HIS A 23 4.62 2.67 4.35
N ILE A 24 4.54 1.66 5.23
CA ILE A 24 3.34 0.82 5.35
C ILE A 24 2.26 1.60 6.12
N THR A 25 1.22 2.04 5.41
CA THR A 25 0.07 2.74 6.00
C THR A 25 -1.00 1.75 6.49
N ASP A 26 -1.12 0.59 5.85
CA ASP A 26 -1.99 -0.50 6.27
C ASP A 26 -1.47 -1.86 5.83
N ALA A 27 -1.98 -2.92 6.47
CA ALA A 27 -1.61 -4.29 6.12
C ALA A 27 -2.79 -5.23 6.36
N SER A 28 -3.06 -6.08 5.37
CA SER A 28 -4.12 -7.09 5.43
C SER A 28 -3.69 -8.37 4.73
N PHE A 29 -4.35 -9.48 5.07
CA PHE A 29 -4.28 -10.71 4.31
C PHE A 29 -5.44 -10.81 3.33
N GLY A 30 -5.17 -11.32 2.14
CA GLY A 30 -6.20 -11.51 1.12
C GLY A 30 -5.76 -12.43 0.00
N TYR A 31 -6.61 -12.51 -1.02
CA TYR A 31 -6.37 -13.29 -2.23
C TYR A 31 -6.43 -12.33 -3.43
N ARG A 32 -5.57 -12.54 -4.42
CA ARG A 32 -5.62 -11.81 -5.70
C ARG A 32 -5.67 -12.84 -6.81
N GLN A 33 -6.70 -12.77 -7.67
CA GLN A 33 -6.88 -13.73 -8.76
C GLN A 33 -5.71 -13.72 -9.74
N GLU A 34 -5.09 -12.55 -9.94
CA GLU A 34 -3.91 -12.36 -10.79
C GLU A 34 -2.65 -13.06 -10.25
N TYR A 35 -2.65 -13.45 -8.97
CA TYR A 35 -1.53 -14.10 -8.32
C TYR A 35 -1.86 -15.55 -7.99
N MET A 36 -1.24 -16.50 -8.71
CA MET A 36 -1.45 -17.94 -8.52
C MET A 36 -2.94 -18.32 -8.51
N ASP A 37 -3.73 -17.73 -9.41
CA ASP A 37 -5.18 -17.92 -9.54
C ASP A 37 -5.98 -17.69 -8.24
N GLY A 38 -5.42 -16.91 -7.30
CA GLY A 38 -6.03 -16.65 -5.99
C GLY A 38 -5.98 -17.84 -5.02
N GLU A 39 -5.19 -18.87 -5.28
CA GLU A 39 -5.13 -20.07 -4.43
C GLU A 39 -4.35 -19.86 -3.13
N VAL A 40 -3.43 -18.90 -3.10
CA VAL A 40 -2.50 -18.70 -1.98
C VAL A 40 -2.80 -17.38 -1.27
N PRO A 41 -2.93 -17.37 0.06
CA PRO A 41 -3.04 -16.14 0.82
C PRO A 41 -1.81 -15.25 0.66
N LEU A 42 -2.06 -13.96 0.53
CA LEU A 42 -1.05 -12.92 0.43
C LEU A 42 -1.17 -11.99 1.62
N LEU A 43 -0.04 -11.68 2.25
CA LEU A 43 0.07 -10.46 3.03
C LEU A 43 0.23 -9.30 2.06
N ILE A 44 -0.68 -8.35 2.13
CA ILE A 44 -0.73 -7.16 1.29
C ILE A 44 -0.36 -5.98 2.18
N TRP A 45 0.80 -5.39 1.92
CA TRP A 45 1.14 -4.08 2.48
C TRP A 45 0.58 -3.01 1.55
N GLN A 46 -0.16 -2.09 2.14
CA GLN A 46 -0.57 -0.84 1.51
C GLN A 46 0.29 0.28 2.07
N GLY A 47 0.67 1.22 1.23
CA GLY A 47 1.61 2.23 1.62
C GLY A 47 1.85 3.28 0.57
N GLU A 48 2.81 4.13 0.86
CA GLU A 48 3.26 5.20 0.00
C GLU A 48 4.78 5.17 -0.11
N SER A 49 5.27 5.51 -1.30
CA SER A 49 6.67 5.80 -1.56
C SER A 49 6.79 7.28 -1.98
N PRO A 50 7.78 8.03 -1.47
CA PRO A 50 7.99 9.41 -1.90
C PRO A 50 8.57 9.50 -3.31
N ASP A 51 9.24 8.44 -3.77
CA ASP A 51 10.02 8.42 -5.01
C ASP A 51 9.29 7.68 -6.14
N GLU A 52 8.33 6.81 -5.80
CA GLU A 52 7.75 5.84 -6.72
C GLU A 52 6.23 5.72 -6.53
N ASP A 53 5.50 5.53 -7.63
CA ASP A 53 4.05 5.32 -7.61
C ASP A 53 3.71 3.85 -7.30
N VAL A 54 4.06 3.42 -6.08
CA VAL A 54 3.82 2.06 -5.57
C VAL A 54 2.85 2.13 -4.40
N GLU A 55 1.61 1.67 -4.63
CA GLU A 55 0.55 1.67 -3.62
C GLU A 55 0.52 0.40 -2.76
N SER A 56 1.00 -0.73 -3.30
CA SER A 56 0.97 -2.00 -2.57
C SER A 56 2.09 -2.97 -2.93
N ILE A 57 2.52 -3.71 -1.91
CA ILE A 57 3.52 -4.79 -2.02
C ILE A 57 2.89 -6.07 -1.45
N ILE A 58 3.03 -7.18 -2.17
CA ILE A 58 2.44 -8.47 -1.79
C ILE A 58 3.51 -9.48 -1.37
N TRP A 59 3.17 -10.29 -0.37
CA TRP A 59 4.03 -11.31 0.22
C TRP A 59 3.27 -12.63 0.36
N PRO A 60 3.61 -13.66 -0.42
CA PRO A 60 2.93 -14.95 -0.35
C PRO A 60 3.17 -15.68 0.98
N CYS A 61 2.08 -16.12 1.62
CA CYS A 61 2.11 -16.90 2.85
C CYS A 61 2.54 -18.36 2.61
N GLY A 62 2.29 -18.87 1.41
CA GLY A 62 2.49 -20.26 1.00
C GLY A 62 1.21 -21.11 1.13
N GLN A 63 1.25 -22.31 0.58
CA GLN A 63 0.10 -23.21 0.53
C GLN A 63 -0.36 -23.68 1.92
N GLY A 64 -1.68 -23.87 2.06
CA GLY A 64 -2.32 -24.42 3.26
C GLY A 64 -2.60 -23.41 4.37
N TRP A 65 -2.20 -22.15 4.20
CA TRP A 65 -2.67 -21.05 5.04
C TRP A 65 -4.06 -20.60 4.56
N GLU A 66 -4.86 -20.08 5.48
CA GLU A 66 -6.19 -19.57 5.23
C GLU A 66 -6.34 -18.20 5.87
N VAL A 67 -6.95 -17.27 5.13
CA VAL A 67 -7.25 -15.93 5.66
C VAL A 67 -8.45 -16.03 6.59
N VAL A 68 -8.31 -15.51 7.80
CA VAL A 68 -9.36 -15.50 8.82
C VAL A 68 -9.62 -14.07 9.32
N LYS A 69 -10.69 -13.89 10.09
CA LYS A 69 -11.07 -12.62 10.72
C LYS A 69 -11.09 -11.44 9.72
N GLY A 70 -11.64 -11.68 8.53
CA GLY A 70 -11.80 -10.65 7.50
C GLY A 70 -10.49 -10.08 6.95
N GLY A 71 -9.39 -10.84 6.97
CA GLY A 71 -8.09 -10.36 6.48
C GLY A 71 -7.14 -9.87 7.57
N ALA A 72 -7.57 -9.82 8.82
CA ALA A 72 -6.69 -9.40 9.92
C ALA A 72 -5.62 -10.45 10.26
N GLU A 73 -5.91 -11.72 10.03
CA GLU A 73 -5.06 -12.84 10.43
C GLU A 73 -5.03 -13.96 9.38
N VAL A 74 -4.01 -14.82 9.47
CA VAL A 74 -3.96 -16.11 8.76
C VAL A 74 -3.74 -17.26 9.73
N GLU A 75 -4.35 -18.39 9.43
CA GLU A 75 -4.21 -19.63 10.21
C GLU A 75 -3.85 -20.79 9.29
N HIS A 76 -3.22 -21.82 9.85
CA HIS A 76 -2.92 -23.05 9.13
C HIS A 76 -3.29 -24.23 10.03
N PRO A 77 -4.04 -25.24 9.53
CA PRO A 77 -4.63 -26.29 10.38
C PRO A 77 -3.59 -27.12 11.15
N LYS A 78 -2.37 -27.24 10.60
CA LYS A 78 -1.28 -28.04 11.18
C LYS A 78 -0.04 -27.24 11.61
N ARG A 79 0.01 -25.93 11.41
CA ARG A 79 1.25 -25.14 11.56
C ARG A 79 0.94 -23.80 12.23
N THR A 80 1.82 -23.39 13.12
CA THR A 80 1.73 -22.10 13.84
C THR A 80 2.81 -21.11 13.40
N ARG A 81 3.67 -21.52 12.46
CA ARG A 81 4.84 -20.75 11.99
C ARG A 81 4.99 -20.90 10.48
N PHE A 82 5.41 -19.83 9.82
CA PHE A 82 5.82 -19.87 8.42
C PHE A 82 7.10 -20.70 8.25
N VAL A 83 7.20 -21.39 7.11
CA VAL A 83 8.38 -22.18 6.76
C VAL A 83 9.54 -21.23 6.44
N LYS A 84 10.74 -21.51 6.94
CA LYS A 84 11.92 -20.63 6.75
C LYS A 84 12.22 -20.31 5.28
N THR A 85 11.96 -21.23 4.37
CA THR A 85 12.21 -21.09 2.93
C THR A 85 11.08 -20.41 2.17
N SER A 86 9.90 -20.20 2.77
CA SER A 86 8.81 -19.47 2.11
C SER A 86 9.14 -17.98 2.04
N MET A 87 8.47 -17.26 1.13
CA MET A 87 8.66 -15.82 0.99
C MET A 87 8.36 -15.08 2.31
N MET A 88 7.26 -15.42 2.97
CA MET A 88 6.95 -14.88 4.31
C MET A 88 8.03 -15.22 5.36
N GLY A 89 8.59 -16.44 5.32
CA GLY A 89 9.69 -16.82 6.20
C GLY A 89 10.97 -16.02 5.97
N LYS A 90 11.31 -15.77 4.70
CA LYS A 90 12.46 -14.93 4.29
C LYS A 90 12.24 -13.47 4.72
N LEU A 91 11.04 -12.92 4.50
CA LEU A 91 10.68 -11.58 4.96
C LEU A 91 10.85 -11.42 6.48
N ILE A 92 10.28 -12.36 7.26
CA ILE A 92 10.40 -12.33 8.72
C ILE A 92 11.87 -12.44 9.15
N ASN A 93 12.65 -13.30 8.51
CA ASN A 93 14.08 -13.43 8.81
C ASN A 93 14.83 -12.12 8.53
N ARG A 94 14.59 -11.49 7.38
CA ARG A 94 15.19 -10.22 7.00
C ARG A 94 14.86 -9.14 8.03
N VAL A 95 13.58 -8.94 8.33
CA VAL A 95 13.16 -7.86 9.24
C VAL A 95 13.60 -8.09 10.69
N VAL A 96 13.47 -9.32 11.21
CA VAL A 96 13.73 -9.59 12.63
C VAL A 96 15.21 -9.85 12.91
N ASN A 97 15.89 -10.66 12.08
CA ASN A 97 17.24 -11.12 12.37
C ASN A 97 18.32 -10.28 11.69
N GLU A 98 18.09 -9.80 10.47
CA GLU A 98 19.09 -9.05 9.70
C GLU A 98 18.97 -7.54 9.96
N LEU A 99 17.74 -7.00 9.97
CA LEU A 99 17.47 -5.58 10.25
C LEU A 99 17.24 -5.28 11.74
N GLY A 100 17.09 -6.31 12.57
CA GLY A 100 16.99 -6.15 14.03
C GLY A 100 15.70 -5.51 14.54
N VAL A 101 14.61 -5.50 13.75
CA VAL A 101 13.32 -4.94 14.17
C VAL A 101 12.66 -5.89 15.17
N ASP A 102 12.30 -5.37 16.35
CA ASP A 102 11.54 -6.14 17.33
C ASP A 102 10.05 -6.25 16.92
N MET A 103 9.76 -7.23 16.07
CA MET A 103 8.39 -7.54 15.66
C MET A 103 7.60 -8.27 16.75
N ARG A 104 8.28 -8.88 17.74
CA ARG A 104 7.61 -9.69 18.78
C ARG A 104 6.82 -8.83 19.76
N SER A 105 7.29 -7.60 20.03
CA SER A 105 6.53 -6.64 20.83
C SER A 105 5.29 -6.09 20.12
N ARG A 106 5.16 -6.31 18.81
CA ARG A 106 4.06 -5.80 17.99
C ARG A 106 2.89 -6.78 17.83
N GLY A 107 3.11 -8.07 18.03
CA GLY A 107 2.08 -9.10 17.94
C GLY A 107 2.58 -10.41 17.35
N LYS A 108 1.66 -11.26 16.89
CA LYS A 108 2.01 -12.52 16.23
C LYS A 108 2.38 -12.27 14.77
N ALA A 109 3.27 -13.09 14.22
CA ALA A 109 3.62 -13.02 12.79
C ALA A 109 2.43 -13.31 11.85
N THR A 110 1.37 -13.94 12.36
CA THR A 110 0.13 -14.25 11.65
C THR A 110 -0.90 -13.13 11.69
N GLU A 111 -0.62 -12.01 12.37
CA GLU A 111 -1.49 -10.83 12.45
C GLU A 111 -0.97 -9.77 11.46
N ALA A 112 -1.82 -9.26 10.58
CA ALA A 112 -1.38 -8.31 9.55
C ALA A 112 -0.99 -6.94 10.15
N GLY A 113 -1.71 -6.51 11.19
CA GLY A 113 -1.51 -5.21 11.84
C GLY A 113 -0.12 -4.99 12.44
N VAL A 114 0.66 -6.06 12.67
CA VAL A 114 2.03 -5.94 13.19
C VAL A 114 2.95 -5.20 12.22
N TRP A 115 2.62 -5.13 10.93
CA TRP A 115 3.44 -4.45 9.91
C TRP A 115 3.13 -2.96 9.77
N LYS A 116 1.93 -2.53 10.18
CA LYS A 116 1.43 -1.15 9.99
C LYS A 116 2.28 -0.09 10.66
N GLY A 117 2.68 0.95 9.94
CA GLY A 117 3.49 2.05 10.46
C GLY A 117 4.99 1.72 10.59
N LEU A 118 5.45 0.66 9.94
CA LEU A 118 6.88 0.48 9.63
C LEU A 118 7.19 1.14 8.29
N GLY A 119 8.41 1.66 8.16
CA GLY A 119 8.97 2.10 6.88
C GLY A 119 10.22 1.31 6.58
N PHE A 120 10.42 0.95 5.31
CA PHE A 120 11.58 0.22 4.85
C PHE A 120 12.12 0.83 3.57
N HIS A 121 13.44 0.85 3.47
CA HIS A 121 14.10 0.98 2.18
C HIS A 121 14.01 -0.38 1.48
N MET A 122 13.46 -0.40 0.27
CA MET A 122 13.14 -1.59 -0.50
C MET A 122 14.07 -1.70 -1.69
N LYS A 123 14.68 -2.88 -1.87
CA LYS A 123 15.55 -3.16 -3.01
C LYS A 123 15.20 -4.49 -3.66
N ARG A 124 15.27 -4.53 -4.98
CA ARG A 124 15.06 -5.74 -5.76
C ARG A 124 16.30 -6.63 -5.70
N GLU A 125 16.12 -7.85 -5.19
CA GLU A 125 17.19 -8.83 -5.04
C GLU A 125 16.84 -10.13 -5.76
N GLU A 126 17.86 -10.84 -6.23
CA GLU A 126 17.71 -12.21 -6.70
C GLU A 126 17.68 -13.16 -5.49
N ILE A 127 16.55 -13.83 -5.30
CA ILE A 127 16.33 -14.80 -4.24
C ILE A 127 16.47 -16.19 -4.83
N GLU A 128 17.47 -16.92 -4.33
CA GLU A 128 17.59 -18.36 -4.55
C GLU A 128 16.64 -19.13 -3.61
N TYR A 129 15.80 -19.95 -4.21
CA TYR A 129 15.15 -21.07 -3.56
C TYR A 129 16.04 -22.29 -3.77
N GLY A 130 16.30 -23.05 -2.71
CA GLY A 130 17.17 -24.22 -2.79
C GLY A 130 16.69 -25.26 -3.82
N SER A 131 17.55 -26.24 -4.11
CA SER A 131 17.29 -27.29 -5.10
C SER A 131 15.91 -27.93 -4.93
N GLY A 132 15.12 -27.98 -6.02
CA GLY A 132 13.78 -28.58 -6.07
C GLY A 132 12.58 -27.62 -6.02
N ILE A 133 12.79 -26.30 -5.93
CA ILE A 133 11.73 -25.27 -6.04
C ILE A 133 12.08 -24.36 -7.22
N LEU A 134 11.14 -24.12 -8.16
CA LEU A 134 11.37 -23.29 -9.36
C LEU A 134 12.50 -23.80 -10.28
N GLU A 135 12.63 -25.13 -10.47
CA GLU A 135 13.67 -25.71 -11.33
C GLU A 135 13.62 -25.20 -12.77
N ASP A 136 12.43 -24.96 -13.32
CA ASP A 136 12.23 -24.39 -14.67
C ASP A 136 12.76 -22.95 -14.81
N ARG A 137 12.97 -22.24 -13.69
CA ARG A 137 13.57 -20.90 -13.63
C ARG A 137 14.93 -20.88 -12.95
N GLY A 138 15.60 -22.04 -12.90
CA GLY A 138 16.95 -22.17 -12.31
C GLY A 138 16.99 -21.95 -10.80
N GLY A 139 15.86 -22.11 -10.09
CA GLY A 139 15.76 -21.93 -8.64
C GLY A 139 15.84 -20.47 -8.17
N LYS A 140 15.81 -19.50 -9.07
CA LYS A 140 15.95 -18.07 -8.77
C LYS A 140 14.66 -17.33 -9.08
N THR A 141 14.29 -16.39 -8.21
CA THR A 141 13.32 -15.35 -8.56
C THR A 141 13.85 -14.01 -8.12
N THR A 142 13.52 -12.97 -8.87
CA THR A 142 13.73 -11.61 -8.42
C THR A 142 12.55 -11.18 -7.54
N HIS A 143 12.81 -10.56 -6.39
CA HIS A 143 11.77 -10.04 -5.50
C HIS A 143 12.22 -8.74 -4.83
N LEU A 144 11.27 -7.86 -4.54
CA LEU A 144 11.52 -6.67 -3.74
C LEU A 144 11.69 -7.06 -2.27
N MET A 145 12.76 -6.64 -1.60
CA MET A 145 13.10 -6.99 -0.22
C MET A 145 13.41 -5.75 0.62
N PRO A 146 13.02 -5.72 1.90
CA PRO A 146 13.48 -4.66 2.80
C PRO A 146 14.99 -4.83 3.06
N VAL A 147 15.74 -3.74 2.90
CA VAL A 147 17.21 -3.70 3.10
C VAL A 147 17.64 -2.73 4.19
N ALA A 148 16.80 -1.76 4.55
CA ALA A 148 17.01 -0.90 5.71
C ALA A 148 15.67 -0.52 6.35
N VAL A 149 15.70 -0.15 7.62
CA VAL A 149 14.53 0.36 8.37
C VAL A 149 14.56 1.87 8.29
N LEU A 150 13.45 2.48 7.88
CA LEU A 150 13.29 3.93 7.93
C LEU A 150 12.92 4.31 9.36
N GLU A 151 13.57 5.33 9.91
CA GLU A 151 13.21 5.81 11.24
C GLU A 151 11.73 6.23 11.26
N LYS A 152 11.04 5.92 12.35
CA LYS A 152 9.60 6.22 12.51
C LYS A 152 9.32 7.66 12.12
N ALA A 153 8.65 7.87 10.99
CA ALA A 153 7.99 9.12 10.68
C ALA A 153 7.16 9.52 11.92
N ALA A 154 7.53 10.65 12.52
CA ALA A 154 6.89 11.15 13.73
C ALA A 154 5.40 11.30 13.46
N LYS A 155 4.58 10.50 14.15
CA LYS A 155 3.11 10.61 14.33
C LYS A 155 2.43 11.61 13.39
N VAL A 156 2.13 11.20 12.16
CA VAL A 156 1.00 11.78 11.43
C VAL A 156 -0.27 11.22 12.09
N LYS A 157 -1.13 12.12 12.55
CA LYS A 157 -2.34 11.80 13.34
C LYS A 157 -3.23 10.79 12.60
N PRO A 158 -3.82 9.80 13.32
CA PRO A 158 -4.67 8.79 12.71
C PRO A 158 -6.00 9.40 12.29
N ARG A 159 -6.40 9.21 11.02
CA ARG A 159 -7.79 9.38 10.61
C ARG A 159 -8.48 8.03 10.71
N THR A 160 -9.19 7.85 11.81
CA THR A 160 -10.13 6.75 12.07
C THR A 160 -11.09 6.56 10.90
N ALA A 161 -11.07 5.36 10.30
CA ALA A 161 -12.17 4.82 9.53
C ALA A 161 -12.65 3.57 10.29
N ALA A 162 -13.75 3.72 11.01
CA ALA A 162 -14.55 2.61 11.50
C ALA A 162 -15.58 2.27 10.41
N GLU A 163 -15.59 1.00 10.03
CA GLU A 163 -16.70 0.16 9.57
C GLU A 163 -17.72 0.71 8.56
N ALA A 164 -17.76 0.06 7.38
CA ALA A 164 -18.80 -0.92 6.99
C ALA A 164 -18.93 -0.93 5.45
N VAL A 165 -18.44 -1.97 4.77
CA VAL A 165 -19.22 -3.10 4.20
C VAL A 165 -20.12 -2.71 2.99
N GLU A 166 -19.82 -3.41 1.89
CA GLU A 166 -20.65 -3.73 0.71
C GLU A 166 -20.80 -2.72 -0.45
N ALA A 167 -20.07 -3.07 -1.53
CA ALA A 167 -20.59 -3.29 -2.88
C ALA A 167 -21.42 -2.18 -3.55
N LYS A 168 -20.76 -1.38 -4.40
CA LYS A 168 -20.99 -1.37 -5.87
C LYS A 168 -20.10 -0.33 -6.54
N THR A 169 -19.57 -0.70 -7.69
CA THR A 169 -18.94 0.17 -8.68
C THR A 169 -19.94 1.21 -9.17
N GLU A 170 -20.05 2.35 -8.50
CA GLU A 170 -20.65 3.56 -9.04
C GLU A 170 -19.83 4.75 -8.54
N LYS A 171 -19.58 5.71 -9.43
CA LYS A 171 -18.93 6.98 -9.10
C LYS A 171 -19.53 7.55 -7.80
N PRO A 172 -18.73 8.16 -6.91
CA PRO A 172 -19.28 8.81 -5.72
C PRO A 172 -20.38 9.79 -6.16
N SER A 173 -21.61 9.54 -5.71
CA SER A 173 -22.77 10.40 -6.00
C SER A 173 -22.43 11.85 -5.66
N SER A 174 -22.83 12.80 -6.51
CA SER A 174 -22.54 14.22 -6.33
C SER A 174 -22.91 14.72 -4.94
N GLU A 175 -23.96 14.16 -4.32
CA GLU A 175 -24.38 14.51 -2.96
C GLU A 175 -23.33 14.18 -1.87
N ALA A 176 -22.53 13.13 -2.05
CA ALA A 176 -21.48 12.76 -1.10
C ALA A 176 -20.28 13.72 -1.20
N VAL A 177 -19.95 14.14 -2.43
CA VAL A 177 -18.90 15.12 -2.73
C VAL A 177 -19.30 16.50 -2.20
N GLU A 178 -20.55 16.92 -2.43
CA GLU A 178 -21.10 18.17 -1.91
C GLU A 178 -21.08 18.22 -0.38
N LYS A 179 -21.43 17.13 0.32
CA LYS A 179 -21.33 17.07 1.79
C LYS A 179 -19.88 17.22 2.29
N LYS A 180 -18.91 16.61 1.61
CA LYS A 180 -17.47 16.78 1.93
C LYS A 180 -17.05 18.23 1.72
N LEU A 181 -17.45 18.84 0.60
CA LEU A 181 -17.14 20.24 0.28
C LEU A 181 -17.79 21.20 1.29
N ALA A 182 -19.05 20.99 1.67
CA ALA A 182 -19.74 21.84 2.65
C ALA A 182 -19.02 21.81 4.01
N LEU A 183 -18.54 20.63 4.43
CA LEU A 183 -17.74 20.50 5.66
C LEU A 183 -16.37 21.20 5.56
N LEU A 184 -15.78 21.27 4.37
CA LEU A 184 -14.54 22.02 4.15
C LEU A 184 -14.80 23.52 4.12
N ALA A 185 -15.87 23.97 3.46
CA ALA A 185 -16.26 25.38 3.40
C ALA A 185 -16.54 25.95 4.79
N LYS A 186 -17.13 25.17 5.70
CA LYS A 186 -17.34 25.59 7.11
C LYS A 186 -16.06 25.67 7.96
N LYS A 187 -14.98 25.00 7.56
CA LYS A 187 -13.76 24.84 8.38
C LYS A 187 -12.57 25.64 7.87
N LEU A 188 -12.61 26.08 6.62
CA LEU A 188 -11.48 26.67 5.93
C LEU A 188 -11.84 28.03 5.35
N THR A 189 -10.80 28.85 5.19
CA THR A 189 -10.92 30.09 4.42
C THR A 189 -11.24 29.76 2.96
N ARG A 190 -11.82 30.71 2.23
CA ARG A 190 -12.22 30.49 0.82
C ARG A 190 -11.06 29.98 -0.04
N GLU A 191 -9.87 30.58 0.10
CA GLU A 191 -8.68 30.20 -0.67
C GLU A 191 -8.22 28.77 -0.35
N ASP A 192 -8.21 28.40 0.94
CA ASP A 192 -7.85 27.05 1.38
C ASP A 192 -8.90 26.00 0.98
N PHE A 193 -10.17 26.41 0.94
CA PHE A 193 -11.27 25.58 0.47
C PHE A 193 -11.14 25.30 -1.03
N GLN A 194 -10.97 26.34 -1.86
CA GLN A 194 -10.82 26.22 -3.31
C GLN A 194 -9.63 25.33 -3.66
N LYS A 195 -8.48 25.54 -3.01
CA LYS A 195 -7.29 24.71 -3.23
C LYS A 195 -7.56 23.23 -2.92
N LYS A 196 -8.16 22.93 -1.76
CA LYS A 196 -8.47 21.54 -1.39
C LYS A 196 -9.59 20.92 -2.22
N ALA A 197 -10.51 21.72 -2.73
CA ALA A 197 -11.57 21.25 -3.60
C ALA A 197 -11.02 20.93 -5.01
N MET A 198 -10.04 21.69 -5.50
CA MET A 198 -9.32 21.39 -6.74
C MET A 198 -8.41 20.17 -6.63
N ASP A 199 -7.94 19.83 -5.42
CA ASP A 199 -7.19 18.60 -5.17
C ASP A 199 -8.10 17.34 -5.14
N MET A 200 -9.44 17.49 -5.25
CA MET A 200 -10.38 16.37 -5.30
C MET A 200 -10.70 15.99 -6.76
N PRO A 201 -10.33 14.79 -7.23
CA PRO A 201 -10.64 14.35 -8.59
C PRO A 201 -12.16 14.32 -8.82
N GLU A 202 -12.95 13.97 -7.81
CA GLU A 202 -14.42 13.95 -7.85
C GLU A 202 -15.05 15.33 -8.16
N VAL A 203 -14.34 16.43 -7.84
CA VAL A 203 -14.78 17.81 -8.08
C VAL A 203 -14.27 18.29 -9.42
N VAL A 204 -13.02 17.97 -9.76
CA VAL A 204 -12.40 18.33 -11.05
C VAL A 204 -13.06 17.60 -12.22
N GLU A 205 -13.54 16.37 -12.01
CA GLU A 205 -14.28 15.58 -13.00
C GLU A 205 -15.75 16.01 -13.16
N ASN A 206 -16.24 16.96 -12.35
CA ASN A 206 -17.60 17.48 -12.40
C ASN A 206 -17.58 18.99 -12.65
N ASP A 207 -17.71 19.36 -13.93
CA ASP A 207 -17.62 20.75 -14.40
C ASP A 207 -18.61 21.70 -13.68
N ASP A 208 -19.81 21.24 -13.33
CA ASP A 208 -20.82 22.03 -12.62
C ASP A 208 -20.40 22.29 -11.16
N LEU A 209 -19.84 21.29 -10.48
CA LEU A 209 -19.32 21.45 -9.11
C LEU A 209 -18.05 22.29 -9.09
N LEU A 210 -17.15 22.07 -10.04
CA LEU A 210 -15.93 22.85 -10.20
C LEU A 210 -16.25 24.33 -10.43
N ALA A 211 -17.21 24.63 -11.30
CA ALA A 211 -17.67 25.99 -11.54
C ALA A 211 -18.21 26.65 -10.26
N ARG A 212 -19.03 25.93 -9.48
CA ARG A 212 -19.57 26.45 -8.21
C ARG A 212 -18.51 26.59 -7.12
N VAL A 213 -17.49 25.74 -7.10
CA VAL A 213 -16.36 25.82 -6.15
C VAL A 213 -15.48 27.03 -6.43
N LEU A 214 -15.25 27.33 -7.71
CA LEU A 214 -14.43 28.46 -8.16
C LEU A 214 -15.21 29.79 -8.26
N ASP A 215 -16.53 29.76 -8.09
CA ASP A 215 -17.35 30.97 -8.08
C ASP A 215 -17.16 31.76 -6.78
N ASP A 216 -16.65 32.99 -6.94
CA ASP A 216 -16.38 33.94 -5.88
C ASP A 216 -17.60 34.80 -5.50
N GLY A 217 -18.73 34.64 -6.20
CA GLY A 217 -19.99 35.35 -5.99
C GLY A 217 -20.84 34.78 -4.84
N ALA A 218 -21.98 35.43 -4.58
CA ALA A 218 -22.94 35.00 -3.55
C ALA A 218 -23.61 33.65 -3.86
N ASP A 219 -23.57 33.23 -5.13
CA ASP A 219 -24.10 31.95 -5.61
C ASP A 219 -23.06 30.81 -5.58
N GLY A 220 -21.81 31.12 -5.21
CA GLY A 220 -20.72 30.17 -5.10
C GLY A 220 -20.90 29.18 -3.96
N PHE A 221 -20.36 27.97 -4.15
CA PHE A 221 -20.50 26.85 -3.22
C PHE A 221 -19.98 27.21 -1.81
N TRP A 222 -18.86 27.93 -1.74
CA TRP A 222 -18.32 28.36 -0.46
C TRP A 222 -19.25 29.36 0.24
N ALA A 223 -19.78 30.36 -0.47
CA ALA A 223 -20.67 31.38 0.10
C ALA A 223 -21.99 30.76 0.61
N GLN A 224 -22.57 29.81 -0.14
CA GLN A 224 -23.82 29.14 0.23
C GLN A 224 -23.70 28.22 1.45
N HIS A 225 -22.50 27.67 1.73
CA HIS A 225 -22.29 26.69 2.79
C HIS A 225 -21.45 27.21 3.98
N HIS A 226 -20.89 28.42 3.88
CA HIS A 226 -20.13 29.07 4.95
C HIS A 226 -21.01 29.93 5.89
N GLN A 227 -22.20 30.36 5.46
CA GLN A 227 -23.15 31.09 6.32
C GLN A 227 -24.12 30.14 7.04
N GLU A 228 -23.75 29.76 8.27
CA GLU A 228 -24.67 29.54 9.41
C GLU A 228 -24.05 30.16 10.66
#